data_AF-A0A0D9ZS92-F1
#
_entry.id   AF-A0A0D9ZS92-F1
#
_cell.length_a   1.000
_cell.length_b   1.000
_cell.length_c   1.000
_cell.angle_alpha   90.00
_cell.angle_beta   90.00
_cell.angle_gamma   90.00
#
_symmetry.space_group_name_H-M   'P 1'
#
loop_
_entity.id
_entity.type
_entity.pdbx_description
1 polymer ?
#
loop_
_entity_poly.entity_id
_entity_poly.type
_entity_poly.pdbx_seq_one_letter_code
_entity_poly.pdbx_strand_id
1 'polypeptide(L)'
;MAPKKVLLLCGDYMEDYEAMVPFQALQAYGVSVDAACPGKKAGDSCRTAVHQGIGHQTYAESRGHNFALNASFDEVNINEYDGLVIPGGRAPEYLAMDEKVLDLVRKFSDAKKPIASVCHGQLILAAAGVVQNRKCTAYPAVKPVLVAAGAKWEEADTMDKCTVDGNLVTAVAYDAHPEFISLFVKALGGSVTGSNKRILFLCGDYMEDYEVMVPFQSLQALGCHVDAVCPDKGAGEKCPTAIHDFEGDQTYSEKPGHDFALTASFDNVDASSYDALVIPGGRAPEYLALNDKVISLVKGFMDKAKPVASICHGQQILSAAGVLQGRKCTAYPAVKLNVVLGGATWLEPNPIDRCFTDGNLVTGAAWPGHPEFISQLMALLGIKVSF
;
A
#
# COMPACT_ATOMS: atom_id res chain seq x y z
N MET A 1 14.55 -9.08 19.55
CA MET A 1 15.18 -7.80 19.17
C MET A 1 14.15 -6.70 19.39
N ALA A 2 14.58 -5.45 19.60
CA ALA A 2 13.66 -4.34 19.75
C ALA A 2 12.87 -4.14 18.44
N PRO A 3 11.57 -3.80 18.48
CA PRO A 3 10.78 -3.52 17.27
C PRO A 3 11.39 -2.34 16.53
N LYS A 4 11.46 -2.43 15.20
CA LYS A 4 11.96 -1.34 14.35
C LYS A 4 10.96 -0.19 14.36
N LYS A 5 11.46 1.05 14.34
CA LYS A 5 10.65 2.26 14.26
C LYS A 5 11.06 3.11 13.07
N VAL A 6 10.12 3.56 12.25
CA VAL A 6 10.36 4.35 11.04
C VAL A 6 9.58 5.65 11.11
N LEU A 7 10.19 6.73 10.62
CA LEU A 7 9.52 8.00 10.40
C LEU A 7 9.11 8.11 8.93
N LEU A 8 7.85 8.45 8.66
CA LEU A 8 7.35 8.85 7.36
C LEU A 8 7.21 10.39 7.34
N LEU A 9 8.01 11.04 6.50
CA LEU A 9 7.99 12.50 6.36
C LEU A 9 6.85 12.91 5.42
N CYS A 10 5.74 13.35 5.99
CA CYS A 10 4.53 13.69 5.26
C CYS A 10 4.44 15.18 4.90
N GLY A 11 3.56 15.48 3.95
CA GLY A 11 3.12 16.84 3.63
C GLY A 11 1.80 16.83 2.84
N ASP A 12 1.08 17.95 2.87
CA ASP A 12 -0.03 18.18 1.94
C ASP A 12 0.40 18.01 0.48
N TYR A 13 -0.47 17.34 -0.28
CA TYR A 13 -0.29 16.91 -1.66
C TYR A 13 0.94 16.01 -1.89
N MET A 14 1.35 15.25 -0.87
CA MET A 14 2.15 14.04 -1.11
C MET A 14 1.32 13.05 -1.95
N GLU A 15 2.00 12.22 -2.73
CA GLU A 15 1.33 11.21 -3.54
C GLU A 15 0.67 10.16 -2.64
N ASP A 16 -0.58 9.79 -2.95
CA ASP A 16 -1.46 9.01 -2.08
C ASP A 16 -0.94 7.59 -1.81
N TYR A 17 -0.52 6.88 -2.87
CA TYR A 17 0.10 5.56 -2.76
C TYR A 17 1.48 5.64 -2.12
N GLU A 18 2.29 6.63 -2.48
CA GLU A 18 3.66 6.77 -1.96
C GLU A 18 3.69 7.10 -0.46
N ALA A 19 2.58 7.56 0.11
CA ALA A 19 2.38 7.65 1.55
C ALA A 19 1.78 6.36 2.14
N MET A 20 0.64 5.90 1.64
CA MET A 20 -0.14 4.85 2.30
C MET A 20 0.47 3.46 2.17
N VAL A 21 1.01 3.09 1.00
CA VAL A 21 1.59 1.77 0.77
C VAL A 21 2.76 1.50 1.73
N PRO A 22 3.83 2.34 1.79
CA PRO A 22 4.90 2.09 2.75
C PRO A 22 4.44 2.23 4.20
N PHE A 23 3.49 3.12 4.52
CA PHE A 23 2.95 3.25 5.88
C PHE A 23 2.37 1.93 6.38
N GLN A 24 1.43 1.34 5.63
CA GLN A 24 0.71 0.15 6.07
C GLN A 24 1.49 -1.15 5.83
N ALA A 25 2.30 -1.23 4.77
CA ALA A 25 3.14 -2.40 4.50
C ALA A 25 4.17 -2.62 5.62
N LEU A 26 4.87 -1.56 6.03
CA LEU A 26 5.85 -1.64 7.11
C LEU A 26 5.18 -2.04 8.44
N GLN A 27 4.01 -1.50 8.74
CA GLN A 27 3.21 -1.90 9.90
C GLN A 27 2.82 -3.39 9.85
N ALA A 28 2.37 -3.88 8.69
CA ALA A 28 2.07 -5.30 8.48
C ALA A 28 3.29 -6.21 8.74
N TYR A 29 4.50 -5.69 8.54
CA TYR A 29 5.76 -6.42 8.78
C TYR A 29 6.27 -6.30 10.21
N GLY A 30 5.52 -5.65 11.10
CA GLY A 30 5.87 -5.47 12.51
C GLY A 30 6.80 -4.28 12.77
N VAL A 31 6.89 -3.32 11.84
CA VAL A 31 7.61 -2.05 12.02
C VAL A 31 6.64 -0.99 12.52
N SER A 32 6.99 -0.30 13.61
CA SER A 32 6.24 0.89 14.05
C SER A 32 6.50 2.04 13.08
N VAL A 33 5.46 2.71 12.58
CA VAL A 33 5.61 3.84 11.66
C VAL A 33 4.91 5.07 12.21
N ASP A 34 5.68 6.14 12.40
CA ASP A 34 5.16 7.45 12.78
C ASP A 34 5.14 8.33 11.52
N ALA A 35 3.99 8.89 11.20
CA ALA A 35 3.77 9.81 10.09
C ALA A 35 3.61 11.23 10.63
N ALA A 36 4.50 12.13 10.22
CA ALA A 36 4.57 13.50 10.74
C ALA A 36 4.77 14.52 9.61
N CYS A 37 4.14 15.69 9.75
CA CYS A 37 4.23 16.80 8.82
C CYS A 37 4.60 18.09 9.58
N PRO A 38 5.57 18.90 9.10
CA PRO A 38 5.89 20.19 9.69
C PRO A 38 4.64 21.07 9.85
N GLY A 39 4.52 21.71 11.01
CA GLY A 39 3.39 22.58 11.33
C GLY A 39 2.08 21.85 11.70
N LYS A 40 2.07 20.51 11.72
CA LYS A 40 0.92 19.69 12.12
C LYS A 40 1.22 18.79 13.31
N LYS A 41 0.17 18.33 13.98
CA LYS A 41 0.19 17.45 15.16
C LYS A 41 -0.44 16.09 14.85
N ALA A 42 -0.20 15.12 15.72
CA ALA A 42 -0.95 13.86 15.67
C ALA A 42 -2.47 14.12 15.70
N GLY A 43 -3.21 13.46 14.82
CA GLY A 43 -4.65 13.66 14.61
C GLY A 43 -5.00 14.67 13.51
N ASP A 44 -4.07 15.54 13.11
CA ASP A 44 -4.28 16.38 11.92
C ASP A 44 -4.22 15.54 10.65
N SER A 45 -4.73 16.06 9.54
CA SER A 45 -4.72 15.37 8.24
C SER A 45 -3.92 16.13 7.19
N CYS A 46 -3.28 15.40 6.29
CA CYS A 46 -2.75 15.90 5.03
C CYS A 46 -3.71 15.57 3.89
N ARG A 47 -3.88 16.50 2.96
CA ARG A 47 -4.48 16.17 1.65
C ARG A 47 -3.45 15.40 0.84
N THR A 48 -3.87 14.43 0.03
CA THR A 48 -2.96 13.73 -0.90
C THR A 48 -3.33 14.02 -2.36
N ALA A 49 -2.40 13.70 -3.25
CA ALA A 49 -2.55 13.82 -4.69
C ALA A 49 -2.53 12.42 -5.33
N VAL A 50 -3.38 12.22 -6.33
CA VAL A 50 -3.38 11.04 -7.21
C VAL A 50 -2.69 11.46 -8.49
N HIS A 51 -1.52 10.88 -8.77
CA HIS A 51 -0.74 11.17 -9.97
C HIS A 51 -0.87 10.03 -10.99
N GLN A 52 -1.64 10.26 -12.06
CA GLN A 52 -1.93 9.22 -13.05
C GLN A 52 -1.37 9.57 -14.43
N GLY A 53 -0.62 8.64 -15.01
CA GLY A 53 -0.25 8.70 -16.43
C GLY A 53 -1.49 8.46 -17.31
N ILE A 54 -1.89 9.48 -18.08
CA ILE A 54 -3.09 9.48 -18.95
C ILE A 54 -2.77 9.60 -20.45
N GLY A 55 -1.55 9.23 -20.87
CA GLY A 55 -1.12 9.31 -22.28
C GLY A 55 -0.77 10.70 -22.77
N HIS A 56 -0.62 11.66 -21.86
CA HIS A 56 -0.14 13.02 -22.15
C HIS A 56 1.37 13.16 -21.88
N GLN A 57 1.93 14.35 -22.13
CA GLN A 57 3.36 14.62 -21.92
C GLN A 57 3.80 14.48 -20.45
N THR A 58 2.86 14.57 -19.50
CA THR A 58 3.08 14.39 -18.07
C THR A 58 1.83 13.78 -17.42
N TYR A 59 1.88 13.53 -16.11
CA TYR A 59 0.78 12.98 -15.33
C TYR A 59 -0.36 14.00 -15.16
N ALA A 60 -1.57 13.51 -14.93
CA ALA A 60 -2.66 14.31 -14.38
C ALA A 60 -2.69 14.21 -12.86
N GLU A 61 -3.23 15.23 -12.21
CA GLU A 61 -3.43 15.27 -10.77
C GLU A 61 -4.93 15.36 -10.44
N SER A 62 -5.39 14.49 -9.55
CA SER A 62 -6.65 14.64 -8.82
C SER A 62 -6.38 14.54 -7.31
N ARG A 63 -7.42 14.72 -6.49
CA ARG A 63 -7.29 14.65 -5.03
C ARG A 63 -7.49 13.21 -4.56
N GLY A 64 -6.56 12.74 -3.74
CA GLY A 64 -6.62 11.44 -3.07
C GLY A 64 -7.38 11.47 -1.74
N HIS A 65 -7.15 10.47 -0.91
CA HIS A 65 -7.67 10.41 0.46
C HIS A 65 -7.15 11.55 1.34
N ASN A 66 -7.80 11.82 2.47
CA ASN A 66 -7.16 12.58 3.54
C ASN A 66 -6.32 11.62 4.40
N PHE A 67 -5.01 11.86 4.47
CA PHE A 67 -4.09 11.04 5.23
C PHE A 67 -3.98 11.56 6.68
N ALA A 68 -4.42 10.78 7.66
CA ALA A 68 -4.32 11.15 9.07
C ALA A 68 -2.91 10.92 9.63
N LEU A 69 -2.33 11.93 10.28
CA LEU A 69 -1.04 11.85 10.93
C LEU A 69 -1.17 11.22 12.31
N ASN A 70 -0.25 10.33 12.67
CA ASN A 70 -0.22 9.70 14.00
C ASN A 70 0.91 10.23 14.90
N ALA A 71 1.71 11.19 14.42
CA ALA A 71 2.79 11.82 15.19
C ALA A 71 2.89 13.33 14.92
N SER A 72 3.38 14.07 15.93
CA SER A 72 3.61 15.51 15.84
C SER A 72 5.04 15.80 15.40
N PHE A 73 5.25 16.59 14.34
CA PHE A 73 6.59 16.82 13.78
C PHE A 73 7.55 17.49 14.76
N ASP A 74 7.08 18.47 15.55
CA ASP A 74 7.92 19.18 16.52
C ASP A 74 8.35 18.29 17.73
N GLU A 75 7.77 17.09 17.88
CA GLU A 75 8.09 16.13 18.94
C GLU A 75 9.01 15.00 18.44
N VAL A 76 9.37 15.00 17.16
CA VAL A 76 10.20 13.95 16.54
C VAL A 76 11.64 14.01 17.07
N ASN A 77 12.07 12.91 17.69
CA ASN A 77 13.46 12.67 18.06
C ASN A 77 14.07 11.59 17.17
N ILE A 78 15.00 11.96 16.28
CA ILE A 78 15.63 11.03 15.32
C ILE A 78 16.22 9.78 15.97
N ASN A 79 16.64 9.84 17.24
CA ASN A 79 17.31 8.75 17.92
C ASN A 79 16.38 7.56 18.20
N GLU A 80 15.07 7.80 18.19
CA GLU A 80 14.04 6.78 18.37
C GLU A 80 13.71 6.01 17.11
N TYR A 81 14.19 6.48 15.94
CA TYR A 81 13.88 5.89 14.65
C TYR A 81 15.07 5.11 14.09
N ASP A 82 14.81 3.95 13.49
CA ASP A 82 15.77 3.16 12.75
C ASP A 82 15.90 3.65 11.30
N GLY A 83 14.89 4.29 10.72
CA GLY A 83 14.93 4.76 9.33
C GLY A 83 13.90 5.85 9.00
N LEU A 84 14.05 6.42 7.80
CA LEU A 84 13.23 7.49 7.26
C LEU A 84 12.66 7.11 5.89
N VAL A 85 11.37 7.36 5.66
CA VAL A 85 10.72 7.26 4.37
C VAL A 85 10.25 8.65 3.92
N ILE A 86 10.51 9.00 2.66
CA ILE A 86 10.15 10.28 2.05
C ILE A 86 9.29 9.99 0.80
N PRO A 87 7.95 10.16 0.91
CA PRO A 87 7.04 10.11 -0.24
C PRO A 87 7.35 11.22 -1.25
N GLY A 88 6.92 11.03 -2.48
CA GLY A 88 6.92 12.04 -3.53
C GLY A 88 5.61 12.83 -3.58
N GLY A 89 5.06 12.97 -4.78
CA GLY A 89 4.00 13.94 -5.08
C GLY A 89 4.52 15.38 -5.10
N ARG A 90 3.67 16.33 -4.71
CA ARG A 90 4.00 17.76 -4.68
C ARG A 90 4.54 18.23 -3.33
N ALA A 91 4.33 17.46 -2.27
CA ALA A 91 4.84 17.79 -0.93
C ALA A 91 6.35 18.10 -0.89
N PRO A 92 7.23 17.30 -1.55
CA PRO A 92 8.67 17.54 -1.53
C PRO A 92 9.09 18.91 -2.03
N GLU A 93 8.34 19.52 -2.96
CA GLU A 93 8.68 20.83 -3.53
C GLU A 93 8.75 21.92 -2.46
N TYR A 94 7.76 21.98 -1.57
CA TYR A 94 7.75 22.99 -0.50
C TYR A 94 8.44 22.50 0.77
N LEU A 95 8.43 21.20 1.07
CA LEU A 95 9.17 20.64 2.21
C LEU A 95 10.69 20.82 2.04
N ALA A 96 11.20 20.83 0.80
CA ALA A 96 12.59 21.12 0.50
C ALA A 96 13.01 22.57 0.81
N MET A 97 12.07 23.46 1.13
CA MET A 97 12.34 24.85 1.55
C MET A 97 12.24 25.05 3.07
N ASP A 98 11.79 24.04 3.83
CA ASP A 98 11.65 24.12 5.28
C ASP A 98 12.95 23.67 5.98
N GLU A 99 13.64 24.59 6.65
CA GLU A 99 14.91 24.30 7.31
C GLU A 99 14.80 23.23 8.41
N LYS A 100 13.65 23.10 9.08
CA LYS A 100 13.48 22.02 10.08
C LYS A 100 13.46 20.65 9.40
N VAL A 101 12.88 20.56 8.20
CA VAL A 101 12.88 19.33 7.39
C VAL A 101 14.29 19.02 6.91
N LEU A 102 15.01 20.02 6.38
CA LEU A 102 16.38 19.83 5.89
C LEU A 102 17.32 19.39 7.03
N ASP A 103 17.22 20.01 8.21
CA ASP A 103 17.98 19.62 9.39
C ASP A 103 17.66 18.18 9.84
N LEU A 104 16.39 17.80 9.86
CA LEU A 104 15.96 16.41 10.13
C LEU A 104 16.62 15.43 9.15
N VAL A 105 16.55 15.70 7.84
CA VAL A 105 17.12 14.83 6.80
C VAL A 105 18.65 14.73 6.91
N ARG A 106 19.35 15.85 7.13
CA ARG A 106 20.80 15.85 7.37
C ARG A 106 21.16 14.98 8.57
N LYS A 107 20.44 15.11 9.67
CA LYS A 107 20.63 14.30 10.89
C LYS A 107 20.46 12.80 10.65
N PHE A 108 19.44 12.36 9.89
CA PHE A 108 19.29 10.95 9.51
C PHE A 108 20.46 10.47 8.64
N SER A 109 20.90 11.30 7.69
CA SER A 109 22.03 11.00 6.80
C SER A 109 23.35 10.88 7.56
N ASP A 110 23.65 11.82 8.46
CA ASP A 110 24.87 11.84 9.29
C ASP A 110 24.94 10.63 10.22
N ALA A 111 23.78 10.22 10.76
CA ALA A 111 23.65 9.02 11.57
C ALA A 111 23.76 7.71 10.75
N LYS A 112 23.85 7.79 9.41
CA LYS A 112 23.90 6.66 8.47
C LYS A 112 22.71 5.71 8.61
N LYS A 113 21.56 6.22 9.06
CA LYS A 113 20.32 5.45 9.15
C LYS A 113 19.75 5.23 7.74
N PRO A 114 19.09 4.10 7.46
CA PRO A 114 18.35 3.90 6.22
C PRO A 114 17.43 5.08 5.88
N ILE A 115 17.57 5.60 4.65
CA ILE A 115 16.68 6.60 4.06
C ILE A 115 16.12 6.01 2.76
N ALA A 116 14.79 5.96 2.65
CA ALA A 116 14.08 5.53 1.46
C ALA A 116 13.29 6.70 0.89
N SER A 117 13.58 7.12 -0.34
CA SER A 117 12.94 8.27 -0.99
C SER A 117 12.42 7.89 -2.38
N VAL A 118 11.20 8.30 -2.72
CA VAL A 118 10.55 7.93 -4.00
C VAL A 118 10.09 9.17 -4.77
N CYS A 119 10.11 9.07 -6.09
CA CYS A 119 9.54 10.04 -7.02
C CYS A 119 10.14 11.44 -6.87
N HIS A 120 9.42 12.39 -6.28
CA HIS A 120 9.88 13.76 -6.03
C HIS A 120 10.52 13.95 -4.64
N GLY A 121 10.44 12.96 -3.73
CA GLY A 121 11.01 13.03 -2.39
C GLY A 121 12.50 13.39 -2.38
N GLN A 122 13.21 12.99 -3.45
CA GLN A 122 14.62 13.23 -3.66
C GLN A 122 14.96 14.73 -3.80
N LEU A 123 13.99 15.61 -4.07
CA LEU A 123 14.17 17.06 -4.01
C LEU A 123 14.61 17.51 -2.61
N ILE A 124 14.04 16.91 -1.57
CA ILE A 124 14.43 17.20 -0.17
C ILE A 124 15.86 16.74 0.08
N LEU A 125 16.25 15.57 -0.43
CA LEU A 125 17.62 15.06 -0.29
C LEU A 125 18.64 15.96 -1.00
N ALA A 126 18.30 16.48 -2.18
CA ALA A 126 19.13 17.43 -2.91
C ALA A 126 19.28 18.75 -2.13
N ALA A 127 18.17 19.32 -1.64
CA ALA A 127 18.19 20.55 -0.84
C ALA A 127 18.94 20.40 0.50
N ALA A 128 18.88 19.21 1.10
CA ALA A 128 19.62 18.89 2.32
C ALA A 128 21.14 18.70 2.06
N GLY A 129 21.57 18.55 0.81
CA GLY A 129 22.97 18.34 0.43
C GLY A 129 23.48 16.92 0.67
N VAL A 130 22.58 15.94 0.85
CA VAL A 130 22.94 14.58 1.29
C VAL A 130 23.16 13.59 0.14
N VAL A 131 23.05 14.04 -1.11
CA VAL A 131 23.20 13.22 -2.33
C VAL A 131 24.55 13.37 -3.03
N GLN A 132 25.44 14.23 -2.54
CA GLN A 132 26.76 14.47 -3.14
C GLN A 132 27.55 13.16 -3.28
N ASN A 133 27.96 12.82 -4.51
CA ASN A 133 28.67 11.60 -4.90
C ASN A 133 27.91 10.27 -4.67
N ARG A 134 26.63 10.34 -4.29
CA ARG A 134 25.77 9.17 -4.06
C ARG A 134 25.11 8.71 -5.33
N LYS A 135 24.96 7.39 -5.51
CA LYS A 135 24.13 6.87 -6.61
C LYS A 135 22.66 6.95 -6.23
N CYS A 136 21.83 7.51 -7.10
CA CYS A 136 20.39 7.54 -6.90
C CYS A 136 19.62 7.68 -8.21
N THR A 137 18.37 7.23 -8.19
CA THR A 137 17.35 7.51 -9.21
C THR A 137 16.22 8.34 -8.59
N ALA A 138 15.29 8.81 -9.40
CA ALA A 138 14.10 9.58 -8.99
C ALA A 138 13.11 9.66 -10.16
N TYR A 139 11.99 10.36 -9.97
CA TYR A 139 11.13 10.73 -11.09
C TYR A 139 11.96 11.48 -12.16
N PRO A 140 11.80 11.21 -13.47
CA PRO A 140 12.74 11.72 -14.49
C PRO A 140 12.93 13.24 -14.47
N ALA A 141 11.90 14.02 -14.14
CA ALA A 141 11.99 15.48 -14.07
C ALA A 141 12.88 16.00 -12.93
N VAL A 142 13.21 15.17 -11.94
CA VAL A 142 14.06 15.52 -10.79
C VAL A 142 15.56 15.38 -11.13
N LYS A 143 15.90 14.67 -12.21
CA LYS A 143 17.28 14.45 -12.66
C LYS A 143 18.16 15.70 -12.68
N PRO A 144 17.75 16.85 -13.27
CA PRO A 144 18.62 18.02 -13.35
C PRO A 144 19.04 18.55 -11.98
N VAL A 145 18.12 18.52 -11.00
CA VAL A 145 18.37 18.99 -9.63
C VAL A 145 19.34 18.06 -8.92
N LEU A 146 19.17 16.74 -9.05
CA LEU A 146 20.07 15.76 -8.42
C LEU A 146 21.48 15.81 -9.00
N VAL A 147 21.62 15.94 -10.33
CA VAL A 147 22.93 16.10 -10.97
C VAL A 147 23.61 17.39 -10.52
N ALA A 148 22.86 18.50 -10.44
CA ALA A 148 23.39 19.77 -9.93
C ALA A 148 23.82 19.69 -8.45
N ALA A 149 23.12 18.88 -7.65
CA ALA A 149 23.48 18.56 -6.26
C ALA A 149 24.63 17.54 -6.14
N GLY A 150 25.27 17.16 -7.24
CA GLY A 150 26.44 16.28 -7.26
C GLY A 150 26.13 14.79 -7.14
N ALA A 151 24.89 14.37 -7.33
CA ALA A 151 24.53 12.95 -7.35
C ALA A 151 25.07 12.23 -8.60
N LYS A 152 25.38 10.95 -8.45
CA LYS A 152 25.66 10.02 -9.55
C LYS A 152 24.32 9.45 -10.04
N TRP A 153 23.72 10.15 -10.98
CA TRP A 153 22.41 9.79 -11.52
C TRP A 153 22.41 8.38 -12.16
N GLU A 154 21.45 7.56 -11.75
CA GLU A 154 21.12 6.28 -12.38
C GLU A 154 19.82 6.45 -13.19
N GLU A 155 19.89 6.19 -14.51
CA GLU A 155 18.79 6.48 -15.44
C GLU A 155 17.49 5.75 -15.08
N ALA A 156 16.36 6.46 -15.11
CA ALA A 156 15.05 5.91 -14.83
C ALA A 156 14.47 5.21 -16.07
N ASP A 157 15.06 4.09 -16.48
CA ASP A 157 14.69 3.35 -17.71
C ASP A 157 13.26 2.76 -17.65
N THR A 158 12.78 2.48 -16.43
CA THR A 158 11.43 2.00 -16.13
C THR A 158 10.88 2.70 -14.88
N MET A 159 9.56 2.77 -14.75
CA MET A 159 8.92 3.42 -13.58
C MET A 159 9.05 2.60 -12.29
N ASP A 160 9.33 1.30 -12.40
CA ASP A 160 9.54 0.38 -11.27
C ASP A 160 11.01 0.31 -10.79
N LYS A 161 11.91 1.11 -11.37
CA LYS A 161 13.34 1.06 -11.02
C LYS A 161 13.61 1.57 -9.60
N CYS A 162 14.40 0.80 -8.86
CA CYS A 162 15.06 1.21 -7.64
C CYS A 162 16.58 1.39 -7.81
N THR A 163 17.20 2.14 -6.89
CA THR A 163 18.66 2.28 -6.77
C THR A 163 19.06 2.28 -5.30
N VAL A 164 20.10 1.53 -4.97
CA VAL A 164 20.67 1.45 -3.61
C VAL A 164 22.13 1.88 -3.61
N ASP A 165 22.48 2.75 -2.68
CA ASP A 165 23.86 3.13 -2.39
C ASP A 165 24.06 3.22 -0.88
N GLY A 166 24.63 2.18 -0.26
CA GLY A 166 24.78 2.11 1.19
C GLY A 166 23.43 2.17 1.91
N ASN A 167 23.22 3.20 2.73
CA ASN A 167 21.98 3.43 3.49
C ASN A 167 20.89 4.17 2.71
N LEU A 168 21.11 4.56 1.45
CA LEU A 168 20.15 5.30 0.64
C LEU A 168 19.46 4.34 -0.34
N VAL A 169 18.14 4.27 -0.27
CA VAL A 169 17.26 3.59 -1.22
C VAL A 169 16.45 4.66 -1.95
N THR A 170 16.45 4.61 -3.29
CA THR A 170 15.69 5.56 -4.11
C THR A 170 14.87 4.84 -5.18
N ALA A 171 13.69 5.38 -5.48
CA ALA A 171 12.76 4.83 -6.46
C ALA A 171 12.19 5.90 -7.39
N VAL A 172 11.79 5.50 -8.59
CA VAL A 172 11.28 6.40 -9.65
C VAL A 172 9.83 6.82 -9.41
N ALA A 173 8.94 5.89 -9.10
CA ALA A 173 7.51 6.10 -8.89
C ALA A 173 6.92 4.99 -7.99
N TYR A 174 5.61 5.06 -7.69
CA TYR A 174 4.92 4.05 -6.89
C TYR A 174 4.92 2.64 -7.53
N ASP A 175 5.14 2.51 -8.84
CA ASP A 175 5.31 1.19 -9.50
C ASP A 175 6.46 0.39 -8.88
N ALA A 176 7.47 1.07 -8.33
CA ALA A 176 8.66 0.49 -7.73
C ALA A 176 8.46 0.03 -6.27
N HIS A 177 7.29 0.30 -5.65
CA HIS A 177 7.05 0.01 -4.24
C HIS A 177 7.42 -1.41 -3.79
N PRO A 178 7.17 -2.48 -4.58
CA PRO A 178 7.60 -3.82 -4.19
C PRO A 178 9.10 -3.92 -3.89
N GLU A 179 9.94 -3.48 -4.83
CA GLU A 179 11.39 -3.52 -4.65
C GLU A 179 11.84 -2.48 -3.62
N PHE A 180 11.29 -1.25 -3.68
CA PHE A 180 11.59 -0.15 -2.77
C PHE A 180 11.42 -0.54 -1.29
N ILE A 181 10.27 -1.11 -0.95
CA ILE A 181 9.96 -1.55 0.41
C ILE A 181 10.83 -2.75 0.79
N SER A 182 11.03 -3.71 -0.12
CA SER A 182 11.91 -4.87 0.12
C SER A 182 13.35 -4.46 0.45
N LEU A 183 13.91 -3.52 -0.30
CA LEU A 183 15.24 -2.97 -0.09
C LEU A 183 15.33 -2.20 1.23
N PHE A 184 14.29 -1.42 1.56
CA PHE A 184 14.25 -0.70 2.83
C PHE A 184 14.15 -1.63 4.04
N VAL A 185 13.33 -2.69 3.98
CA VAL A 185 13.27 -3.74 5.01
C VAL A 185 14.66 -4.37 5.22
N LYS A 186 15.38 -4.70 4.14
CA LYS A 186 16.77 -5.20 4.22
C LYS A 186 17.70 -4.18 4.86
N ALA A 187 17.59 -2.90 4.50
CA ALA A 187 18.42 -1.84 5.07
C ALA A 187 18.18 -1.64 6.58
N LEU A 188 16.96 -1.94 7.06
CA LEU A 188 16.63 -1.97 8.49
C LEU A 188 17.17 -3.21 9.24
N GLY A 189 17.80 -4.15 8.53
CA GLY A 189 18.27 -5.44 9.07
C GLY A 189 17.25 -6.57 8.94
N GLY A 190 16.15 -6.33 8.23
CA GLY A 190 15.06 -7.29 8.06
C GLY A 190 15.36 -8.39 7.04
N SER A 191 14.79 -9.56 7.27
CA SER A 191 14.80 -10.71 6.36
C SER A 191 13.41 -11.31 6.23
N VAL A 192 13.03 -11.70 5.01
CA VAL A 192 11.73 -12.32 4.71
C VAL A 192 11.92 -13.82 4.48
N THR A 193 11.06 -14.64 5.09
CA THR A 193 11.04 -16.09 4.90
C THR A 193 9.63 -16.59 4.58
N GLY A 194 9.52 -17.72 3.88
CA GLY A 194 8.24 -18.33 3.53
C GLY A 194 7.49 -17.67 2.36
N SER A 195 8.07 -16.66 1.70
CA SER A 195 7.39 -15.82 0.70
C SER A 195 7.28 -16.39 -0.71
N ASN A 196 7.87 -17.56 -1.01
CA ASN A 196 7.62 -18.28 -2.26
C ASN A 196 6.18 -18.79 -2.28
N LYS A 197 5.25 -17.91 -2.65
CA LYS A 197 3.80 -18.08 -2.69
C LYS A 197 3.25 -17.39 -3.92
N ARG A 198 2.17 -17.95 -4.47
CA ARG A 198 1.42 -17.36 -5.56
C ARG A 198 0.04 -16.92 -5.08
N ILE A 199 -0.30 -15.64 -5.22
CA ILE A 199 -1.53 -15.06 -4.67
C ILE A 199 -2.34 -14.46 -5.80
N LEU A 200 -3.65 -14.71 -5.80
CA LEU A 200 -4.57 -14.15 -6.78
C LEU A 200 -5.38 -13.01 -6.17
N PHE A 201 -5.50 -11.90 -6.89
CA PHE A 201 -6.40 -10.78 -6.59
C PHE A 201 -7.58 -10.81 -7.55
N LEU A 202 -8.79 -10.86 -6.99
CA LEU A 202 -10.02 -10.74 -7.76
C LEU A 202 -10.44 -9.27 -7.82
N CYS A 203 -10.16 -8.63 -8.95
CA CYS A 203 -10.32 -7.20 -9.19
C CYS A 203 -11.59 -6.90 -10.00
N GLY A 204 -11.96 -5.62 -10.02
CA GLY A 204 -13.02 -5.10 -10.86
C GLY A 204 -13.05 -3.57 -10.88
N ASP A 205 -13.87 -3.01 -11.75
CA ASP A 205 -14.03 -1.56 -11.92
C ASP A 205 -14.62 -0.94 -10.65
N TYR A 206 -14.03 0.18 -10.23
CA TYR A 206 -14.35 0.88 -9.00
C TYR A 206 -14.18 0.05 -7.73
N MET A 207 -13.25 -0.93 -7.74
CA MET A 207 -12.68 -1.42 -6.49
C MET A 207 -11.98 -0.29 -5.74
N GLU A 208 -11.87 -0.41 -4.42
CA GLU A 208 -11.30 0.65 -3.59
C GLU A 208 -9.80 0.81 -3.87
N ASP A 209 -9.35 2.05 -4.06
CA ASP A 209 -8.01 2.41 -4.54
C ASP A 209 -6.88 1.89 -3.64
N TYR A 210 -6.99 2.08 -2.32
CA TYR A 210 -6.04 1.51 -1.37
C TYR A 210 -6.24 0.01 -1.20
N GLU A 211 -7.49 -0.47 -1.16
CA GLU A 211 -7.77 -1.89 -0.86
C GLU A 211 -7.31 -2.85 -1.96
N VAL A 212 -7.08 -2.35 -3.18
CA VAL A 212 -6.32 -3.09 -4.19
C VAL A 212 -4.81 -2.86 -4.03
N MET A 213 -4.34 -1.61 -4.02
CA MET A 213 -2.92 -1.32 -4.22
C MET A 213 -2.06 -1.69 -2.99
N VAL A 214 -2.52 -1.36 -1.78
CA VAL A 214 -1.74 -1.61 -0.55
C VAL A 214 -1.53 -3.11 -0.33
N PRO A 215 -2.56 -3.98 -0.31
CA PRO A 215 -2.33 -5.40 -0.12
C PRO A 215 -1.53 -6.01 -1.29
N PHE A 216 -1.78 -5.57 -2.53
CA PHE A 216 -1.10 -6.08 -3.71
C PHE A 216 0.41 -5.83 -3.64
N GLN A 217 0.81 -4.57 -3.48
CA GLN A 217 2.23 -4.20 -3.45
C GLN A 217 2.94 -4.68 -2.17
N SER A 218 2.23 -4.79 -1.04
CA SER A 218 2.81 -5.35 0.18
C SER A 218 3.19 -6.83 -0.03
N LEU A 219 2.29 -7.63 -0.58
CA LEU A 219 2.58 -9.04 -0.85
C LEU A 219 3.71 -9.21 -1.89
N GLN A 220 3.77 -8.33 -2.90
CA GLN A 220 4.92 -8.30 -3.83
C GLN A 220 6.23 -7.91 -3.14
N ALA A 221 6.23 -6.96 -2.21
CA ALA A 221 7.42 -6.53 -1.47
C ALA A 221 8.04 -7.64 -0.59
N LEU A 222 7.20 -8.59 -0.14
CA LEU A 222 7.65 -9.79 0.54
C LEU A 222 8.31 -10.82 -0.40
N GLY A 223 8.18 -10.63 -1.71
CA GLY A 223 8.68 -11.55 -2.75
C GLY A 223 7.66 -12.60 -3.19
N CYS A 224 6.37 -12.43 -2.89
CA CYS A 224 5.33 -13.29 -3.44
C CYS A 224 5.09 -12.97 -4.92
N HIS A 225 4.71 -13.98 -5.70
CA HIS A 225 4.12 -13.75 -7.02
C HIS A 225 2.65 -13.39 -6.83
N VAL A 226 2.21 -12.23 -7.32
CA VAL A 226 0.84 -11.75 -7.16
C VAL A 226 0.24 -11.47 -8.52
N ASP A 227 -0.84 -12.17 -8.86
CA ASP A 227 -1.61 -11.95 -10.08
C ASP A 227 -2.91 -11.21 -9.77
N ALA A 228 -3.29 -10.23 -10.59
CA ALA A 228 -4.56 -9.52 -10.52
C ALA A 228 -5.37 -9.74 -11.79
N VAL A 229 -6.63 -10.14 -11.61
CA VAL A 229 -7.54 -10.52 -12.70
C VAL A 229 -8.90 -9.87 -12.54
N CYS A 230 -9.56 -9.56 -13.65
CA CYS A 230 -10.94 -9.11 -13.70
C CYS A 230 -11.66 -9.88 -14.81
N PRO A 231 -12.89 -10.36 -14.62
CA PRO A 231 -13.69 -10.94 -15.70
C PRO A 231 -13.72 -10.03 -16.92
N ASP A 232 -13.70 -10.65 -18.10
CA ASP A 232 -13.75 -9.99 -19.42
C ASP A 232 -12.59 -9.03 -19.71
N LYS A 233 -11.49 -9.10 -18.93
CA LYS A 233 -10.25 -8.35 -19.15
C LYS A 233 -9.00 -9.26 -19.13
N GLY A 234 -7.99 -8.84 -19.88
CA GLY A 234 -6.69 -9.47 -20.01
C GLY A 234 -5.56 -8.72 -19.28
N ALA A 235 -4.36 -9.32 -19.30
CA ALA A 235 -3.16 -8.69 -18.76
C ALA A 235 -2.84 -7.37 -19.50
N GLY A 236 -2.50 -6.33 -18.75
CA GLY A 236 -2.22 -4.98 -19.25
C GLY A 236 -3.46 -4.08 -19.40
N GLU A 237 -4.67 -4.65 -19.39
CA GLU A 237 -5.89 -3.84 -19.29
C GLU A 237 -6.03 -3.27 -17.88
N LYS A 238 -6.81 -2.20 -17.75
CA LYS A 238 -6.92 -1.42 -16.52
C LYS A 238 -8.34 -1.46 -15.95
N CYS A 239 -8.44 -1.35 -14.64
CA CYS A 239 -9.67 -1.06 -13.92
C CYS A 239 -9.56 0.32 -13.27
N PRO A 240 -10.51 1.25 -13.49
CA PRO A 240 -10.58 2.45 -12.67
C PRO A 240 -10.85 2.06 -11.21
N THR A 241 -10.35 2.83 -10.25
CA THR A 241 -10.63 2.61 -8.82
C THR A 241 -11.49 3.73 -8.24
N ALA A 242 -12.07 3.46 -7.07
CA ALA A 242 -12.82 4.43 -6.27
C ALA A 242 -12.06 4.72 -4.98
N ILE A 243 -11.95 6.01 -4.64
CA ILE A 243 -11.46 6.45 -3.35
C ILE A 243 -12.66 6.67 -2.43
N HIS A 244 -12.69 5.95 -1.31
CA HIS A 244 -13.74 6.05 -0.30
C HIS A 244 -13.22 6.71 0.98
N ASP A 245 -13.70 7.92 1.27
CA ASP A 245 -13.24 8.71 2.42
C ASP A 245 -14.40 9.39 3.16
N PHE A 246 -14.25 9.55 4.48
CA PHE A 246 -15.25 10.18 5.34
C PHE A 246 -14.95 11.67 5.50
N GLU A 247 -15.77 12.50 4.85
CA GLU A 247 -15.56 13.95 4.77
C GLU A 247 -16.60 14.77 5.57
N GLY A 248 -17.34 14.11 6.47
CA GLY A 248 -18.27 14.73 7.44
C GLY A 248 -19.74 14.32 7.31
N ASP A 249 -20.09 13.57 6.26
CA ASP A 249 -21.45 13.09 6.01
C ASP A 249 -21.77 11.75 6.70
N GLN A 250 -23.01 11.26 6.55
CA GLN A 250 -23.48 10.00 7.14
C GLN A 250 -22.80 8.75 6.56
N THR A 251 -22.26 8.84 5.35
CA THR A 251 -21.51 7.79 4.68
C THR A 251 -20.31 8.40 3.97
N TYR A 252 -19.40 7.56 3.47
CA TYR A 252 -18.23 8.00 2.73
C TYR A 252 -18.62 8.72 1.42
N SER A 253 -17.76 9.65 1.02
CA SER A 253 -17.70 10.22 -0.33
C SER A 253 -17.01 9.24 -1.28
N GLU A 254 -17.29 9.38 -2.58
CA GLU A 254 -16.59 8.64 -3.64
C GLU A 254 -15.94 9.62 -4.62
N LYS A 255 -14.66 9.40 -4.93
CA LYS A 255 -13.90 10.13 -5.94
C LYS A 255 -13.05 9.18 -6.80
N PRO A 256 -12.71 9.54 -8.05
CA PRO A 256 -11.84 8.68 -8.87
C PRO A 256 -10.45 8.54 -8.25
N GLY A 257 -9.96 7.31 -8.16
CA GLY A 257 -8.58 7.00 -7.78
C GLY A 257 -7.68 6.77 -8.98
N HIS A 258 -6.65 5.93 -8.80
CA HIS A 258 -5.74 5.53 -9.85
C HIS A 258 -6.36 4.50 -10.80
N ASP A 259 -5.80 4.36 -12.01
CA ASP A 259 -6.10 3.20 -12.84
C ASP A 259 -5.20 2.03 -12.42
N PHE A 260 -5.79 0.92 -11.99
CA PHE A 260 -5.05 -0.28 -11.62
C PHE A 260 -4.87 -1.22 -12.81
N ALA A 261 -3.63 -1.58 -13.14
CA ALA A 261 -3.32 -2.49 -14.25
C ALA A 261 -3.41 -3.96 -13.82
N LEU A 262 -4.16 -4.76 -14.58
CA LEU A 262 -4.28 -6.20 -14.40
C LEU A 262 -3.02 -6.92 -14.91
N THR A 263 -2.62 -7.99 -14.24
CA THR A 263 -1.37 -8.71 -14.57
C THR A 263 -1.61 -10.07 -15.22
N ALA A 264 -2.83 -10.60 -15.17
CA ALA A 264 -3.19 -11.87 -15.78
C ALA A 264 -4.60 -11.80 -16.40
N SER A 265 -4.88 -12.73 -17.33
CA SER A 265 -6.22 -12.89 -17.90
C SER A 265 -7.07 -13.82 -17.04
N PHE A 266 -8.31 -13.42 -16.80
CA PHE A 266 -9.26 -14.17 -15.96
C PHE A 266 -9.59 -15.57 -16.51
N ASP A 267 -9.72 -15.72 -17.83
CA ASP A 267 -10.15 -16.99 -18.45
C ASP A 267 -9.15 -18.15 -18.25
N ASN A 268 -7.90 -17.85 -17.91
CA ASN A 268 -6.84 -18.84 -17.70
C ASN A 268 -6.55 -19.11 -16.20
N VAL A 269 -7.39 -18.59 -15.29
CA VAL A 269 -7.17 -18.72 -13.85
C VAL A 269 -7.70 -20.06 -13.33
N ASP A 270 -6.84 -20.82 -12.67
CA ASP A 270 -7.22 -21.99 -11.87
C ASP A 270 -6.78 -21.81 -10.42
N ALA A 271 -7.74 -21.93 -9.49
CA ALA A 271 -7.49 -21.91 -8.04
C ALA A 271 -6.43 -22.93 -7.59
N SER A 272 -6.17 -24.01 -8.34
CA SER A 272 -5.10 -24.97 -8.02
C SER A 272 -3.70 -24.34 -8.05
N SER A 273 -3.49 -23.34 -8.92
CA SER A 273 -2.19 -22.72 -9.18
C SER A 273 -1.77 -21.66 -8.16
N TYR A 274 -2.69 -21.24 -7.28
CA TYR A 274 -2.49 -20.17 -6.30
C TYR A 274 -2.57 -20.70 -4.88
N ASP A 275 -1.74 -20.19 -3.98
CA ASP A 275 -1.77 -20.51 -2.57
C ASP A 275 -2.87 -19.75 -1.82
N ALA A 276 -3.23 -18.54 -2.27
CA ALA A 276 -4.26 -17.72 -1.63
C ALA A 276 -5.06 -16.87 -2.62
N LEU A 277 -6.23 -16.43 -2.17
CA LEU A 277 -7.11 -15.47 -2.84
C LEU A 277 -7.24 -14.20 -1.99
N VAL A 278 -7.16 -13.04 -2.62
CA VAL A 278 -7.46 -11.73 -2.03
C VAL A 278 -8.61 -11.08 -2.81
N ILE A 279 -9.58 -10.51 -2.08
CA ILE A 279 -10.74 -9.82 -2.63
C ILE A 279 -10.78 -8.40 -2.05
N PRO A 280 -10.29 -7.39 -2.78
CA PRO A 280 -10.47 -5.98 -2.46
C PRO A 280 -11.95 -5.60 -2.32
N GLY A 281 -12.26 -4.54 -1.58
CA GLY A 281 -13.60 -3.99 -1.48
C GLY A 281 -13.87 -2.92 -2.54
N GLY A 282 -14.52 -1.83 -2.11
CA GLY A 282 -15.07 -0.80 -3.00
C GLY A 282 -16.39 -1.22 -3.62
N ARG A 283 -16.68 -0.75 -4.83
CA ARG A 283 -17.92 -1.06 -5.55
C ARG A 283 -17.82 -2.31 -6.42
N ALA A 284 -16.62 -2.72 -6.81
CA ALA A 284 -16.44 -3.91 -7.65
C ALA A 284 -17.11 -5.19 -7.11
N PRO A 285 -17.04 -5.51 -5.80
CA PRO A 285 -17.63 -6.72 -5.25
C PRO A 285 -19.12 -6.91 -5.53
N GLU A 286 -19.90 -5.81 -5.59
CA GLU A 286 -21.35 -5.89 -5.73
C GLU A 286 -21.76 -6.53 -7.07
N TYR A 287 -21.04 -6.20 -8.14
CA TYR A 287 -21.33 -6.73 -9.47
C TYR A 287 -20.55 -8.03 -9.75
N LEU A 288 -19.34 -8.19 -9.20
CA LEU A 288 -18.58 -9.44 -9.31
C LEU A 288 -19.29 -10.61 -8.61
N ALA A 289 -20.06 -10.33 -7.56
CA ALA A 289 -20.89 -11.30 -6.86
C ALA A 289 -22.00 -11.93 -7.75
N LEU A 290 -22.29 -11.34 -8.91
CA LEU A 290 -23.28 -11.85 -9.87
C LEU A 290 -22.65 -12.74 -10.96
N ASN A 291 -21.32 -12.88 -10.99
CA ASN A 291 -20.62 -13.63 -12.02
C ASN A 291 -20.35 -15.08 -11.60
N ASP A 292 -20.97 -16.05 -12.29
CA ASP A 292 -20.86 -17.47 -11.94
C ASP A 292 -19.42 -18.02 -11.98
N LYS A 293 -18.55 -17.51 -12.86
CA LYS A 293 -17.13 -17.92 -12.91
C LYS A 293 -16.40 -17.44 -11.65
N VAL A 294 -16.68 -16.21 -11.20
CA VAL A 294 -16.15 -15.66 -9.95
C VAL A 294 -16.60 -16.48 -8.75
N ILE A 295 -17.90 -16.79 -8.67
CA ILE A 295 -18.46 -17.61 -7.59
C ILE A 295 -17.81 -19.00 -7.56
N SER A 296 -17.62 -19.62 -8.73
CA SER A 296 -16.96 -20.93 -8.86
C SER A 296 -15.50 -20.88 -8.42
N LEU A 297 -14.78 -19.81 -8.78
CA LEU A 297 -13.40 -19.59 -8.36
C LEU A 297 -13.29 -19.48 -6.83
N VAL A 298 -14.12 -18.65 -6.20
CA VAL A 298 -14.15 -18.47 -4.73
C VAL A 298 -14.44 -19.78 -4.01
N LYS A 299 -15.43 -20.55 -4.48
CA LYS A 299 -15.71 -21.90 -3.95
C LYS A 299 -14.49 -22.80 -4.06
N GLY A 300 -13.79 -22.78 -5.20
CA GLY A 300 -12.59 -23.58 -5.41
C GLY A 300 -11.45 -23.32 -4.42
N PHE A 301 -11.27 -22.09 -3.95
CA PHE A 301 -10.31 -21.78 -2.87
C PHE A 301 -10.81 -22.27 -1.50
N MET A 302 -12.08 -22.02 -1.20
CA MET A 302 -12.68 -22.37 0.09
C MET A 302 -12.80 -23.88 0.30
N ASP A 303 -13.19 -24.64 -0.72
CA ASP A 303 -13.29 -26.11 -0.68
C ASP A 303 -11.93 -26.78 -0.44
N LYS A 304 -10.85 -26.16 -0.92
CA LYS A 304 -9.47 -26.59 -0.70
C LYS A 304 -8.87 -26.07 0.60
N ALA A 305 -9.65 -25.36 1.42
CA ALA A 305 -9.22 -24.70 2.65
C ALA A 305 -7.98 -23.79 2.46
N LYS A 306 -7.81 -23.22 1.27
CA LYS A 306 -6.72 -22.26 0.99
C LYS A 306 -7.01 -20.92 1.66
N PRO A 307 -6.00 -20.16 2.10
CA PRO A 307 -6.21 -18.82 2.63
C PRO A 307 -7.02 -17.94 1.66
N VAL A 308 -8.10 -17.35 2.17
CA VAL A 308 -8.90 -16.34 1.46
C VAL A 308 -8.95 -15.10 2.35
N ALA A 309 -8.53 -13.96 1.82
CA ALA A 309 -8.56 -12.69 2.51
C ALA A 309 -9.52 -11.74 1.79
N SER A 310 -10.50 -11.19 2.49
CA SER A 310 -11.50 -10.29 1.91
C SER A 310 -11.72 -9.07 2.80
N ILE A 311 -11.88 -7.88 2.21
CA ILE A 311 -11.98 -6.63 2.95
C ILE A 311 -13.16 -5.78 2.47
N CYS A 312 -13.73 -5.02 3.41
CA CYS A 312 -14.78 -4.03 3.14
C CYS A 312 -16.03 -4.63 2.49
N HIS A 313 -16.22 -4.41 1.19
CA HIS A 313 -17.35 -4.96 0.44
C HIS A 313 -17.04 -6.31 -0.22
N GLY A 314 -15.78 -6.77 -0.23
CA GLY A 314 -15.38 -8.04 -0.85
C GLY A 314 -16.17 -9.25 -0.35
N GLN A 315 -16.61 -9.20 0.92
CA GLN A 315 -17.41 -10.23 1.57
C GLN A 315 -18.79 -10.43 0.91
N GLN A 316 -19.27 -9.48 0.10
CA GLN A 316 -20.48 -9.67 -0.72
C GLN A 316 -20.33 -10.85 -1.69
N ILE A 317 -19.15 -11.02 -2.29
CA ILE A 317 -18.85 -12.16 -3.17
C ILE A 317 -18.86 -13.46 -2.36
N LEU A 318 -18.26 -13.46 -1.16
CA LEU A 318 -18.24 -14.63 -0.27
C LEU A 318 -19.66 -15.03 0.16
N SER A 319 -20.50 -14.04 0.47
CA SER A 319 -21.91 -14.25 0.78
C SER A 319 -22.66 -14.86 -0.40
N ALA A 320 -22.51 -14.31 -1.60
CA ALA A 320 -23.16 -14.82 -2.82
C ALA A 320 -22.68 -16.24 -3.18
N ALA A 321 -21.42 -16.57 -2.88
CA ALA A 321 -20.87 -17.90 -3.08
C ALA A 321 -21.37 -18.94 -2.05
N GLY A 322 -22.07 -18.51 -0.99
CA GLY A 322 -22.55 -19.38 0.08
C GLY A 322 -21.43 -19.94 0.98
N VAL A 323 -20.21 -19.42 0.85
CA VAL A 323 -19.04 -19.92 1.61
C VAL A 323 -18.95 -19.33 3.02
N LEU A 324 -19.86 -18.42 3.38
CA LEU A 324 -19.98 -17.83 4.71
C LEU A 324 -20.83 -18.68 5.68
N GLN A 325 -21.56 -19.68 5.20
CA GLN A 325 -22.45 -20.48 6.05
C GLN A 325 -21.69 -21.12 7.22
N GLY A 326 -22.04 -20.76 8.45
CA GLY A 326 -21.42 -21.27 9.69
C GLY A 326 -20.04 -20.69 10.01
N ARG A 327 -19.56 -19.70 9.25
CA ARG A 327 -18.28 -19.01 9.47
C ARG A 327 -18.42 -17.84 10.42
N LYS A 328 -17.29 -17.31 10.89
CA LYS A 328 -17.23 -16.03 11.61
C LYS A 328 -16.44 -15.02 10.79
N CYS A 329 -16.99 -13.85 10.54
CA CYS A 329 -16.25 -12.81 9.83
C CYS A 329 -16.76 -11.40 10.13
N THR A 330 -15.90 -10.42 9.86
CA THR A 330 -16.28 -9.01 9.75
C THR A 330 -16.38 -8.60 8.27
N ALA A 331 -16.83 -7.37 8.03
CA ALA A 331 -16.84 -6.69 6.74
C ALA A 331 -16.99 -5.18 6.98
N TYR A 332 -17.18 -4.39 5.92
CA TYR A 332 -17.64 -3.01 6.09
C TYR A 332 -18.96 -3.00 6.88
N PRO A 333 -19.20 -2.06 7.82
CA PRO A 333 -20.36 -2.12 8.72
C PRO A 333 -21.71 -2.30 8.02
N ALA A 334 -21.94 -1.69 6.86
CA ALA A 334 -23.18 -1.86 6.10
C ALA A 334 -23.34 -3.26 5.48
N VAL A 335 -22.23 -3.96 5.23
CA VAL A 335 -22.17 -5.32 4.67
C VAL A 335 -22.46 -6.39 5.72
N LYS A 336 -22.63 -6.01 7.00
CA LYS A 336 -23.17 -6.89 8.05
C LYS A 336 -24.46 -7.59 7.62
N LEU A 337 -25.31 -6.90 6.86
CA LEU A 337 -26.53 -7.47 6.28
C LEU A 337 -26.21 -8.71 5.42
N ASN A 338 -25.28 -8.59 4.48
CA ASN A 338 -24.85 -9.68 3.61
C ASN A 338 -24.23 -10.82 4.43
N VAL A 339 -23.35 -10.51 5.39
CA VAL A 339 -22.72 -11.52 6.24
C VAL A 339 -23.74 -12.37 6.99
N VAL A 340 -24.74 -11.73 7.62
CA VAL A 340 -25.78 -12.42 8.37
C VAL A 340 -26.71 -13.21 7.46
N LEU A 341 -27.14 -12.64 6.32
CA LEU A 341 -27.98 -13.35 5.34
C LEU A 341 -27.23 -14.53 4.68
N GLY A 342 -25.91 -14.42 4.53
CA GLY A 342 -25.03 -15.49 4.07
C GLY A 342 -24.75 -16.57 5.11
N GLY A 343 -25.37 -16.50 6.30
CA GLY A 343 -25.31 -17.53 7.33
C GLY A 343 -24.05 -17.49 8.21
N ALA A 344 -23.26 -16.42 8.17
CA ALA A 344 -22.11 -16.22 9.05
C ALA A 344 -22.48 -15.49 10.35
N THR A 345 -21.67 -15.71 11.38
CA THR A 345 -21.68 -14.93 12.62
C THR A 345 -20.86 -13.66 12.42
N TRP A 346 -21.51 -12.51 12.59
CA TRP A 346 -20.87 -11.21 12.51
C TRP A 346 -19.87 -10.97 13.66
N LEU A 347 -18.67 -10.51 13.31
CA LEU A 347 -17.67 -10.00 14.24
C LEU A 347 -17.60 -8.48 14.11
N GLU A 348 -17.82 -7.76 15.21
CA GLU A 348 -17.87 -6.30 15.20
C GLU A 348 -16.48 -5.69 14.89
N PRO A 349 -16.34 -4.85 13.85
CA PRO A 349 -15.08 -4.21 13.49
C PRO A 349 -14.83 -2.97 14.36
N ASN A 350 -14.58 -3.22 15.65
CA ASN A 350 -14.25 -2.17 16.60
C ASN A 350 -12.92 -2.49 17.32
N PRO A 351 -11.85 -1.70 17.08
CA PRO A 351 -11.76 -0.55 16.15
C PRO A 351 -11.82 -0.97 14.66
N ILE A 352 -12.00 0.00 13.75
CA ILE A 352 -12.25 -0.24 12.31
C ILE A 352 -11.04 -0.85 11.57
N ASP A 353 -9.85 -0.65 12.11
CA ASP A 353 -8.58 -1.21 11.64
C ASP A 353 -8.37 -2.68 12.05
N ARG A 354 -9.25 -3.24 12.91
CA ARG A 354 -9.17 -4.64 13.31
C ARG A 354 -9.61 -5.60 12.20
N CYS A 355 -8.85 -6.68 12.03
CA CYS A 355 -9.21 -7.81 11.17
C CYS A 355 -9.37 -9.10 11.98
N PHE A 356 -10.03 -10.10 11.39
CA PHE A 356 -10.26 -11.40 12.05
C PHE A 356 -9.93 -12.57 11.13
N THR A 357 -9.39 -13.64 11.71
CA THR A 357 -9.18 -14.92 11.04
C THR A 357 -10.08 -15.99 11.65
N ASP A 358 -10.90 -16.63 10.83
CA ASP A 358 -11.67 -17.83 11.17
C ASP A 358 -11.20 -18.98 10.26
N GLY A 359 -10.40 -19.91 10.77
CA GLY A 359 -9.80 -20.97 9.95
C GLY A 359 -8.94 -20.40 8.81
N ASN A 360 -9.34 -20.64 7.56
CA ASN A 360 -8.66 -20.15 6.35
C ASN A 360 -9.14 -18.78 5.85
N LEU A 361 -10.11 -18.14 6.53
CA LEU A 361 -10.73 -16.90 6.08
C LEU A 361 -10.24 -15.71 6.92
N VAL A 362 -9.53 -14.77 6.30
CA VAL A 362 -9.18 -13.46 6.86
C VAL A 362 -10.19 -12.44 6.39
N THR A 363 -10.72 -11.63 7.32
CA THR A 363 -11.64 -10.54 6.98
C THR A 363 -11.26 -9.22 7.64
N GLY A 364 -11.28 -8.15 6.84
CA GLY A 364 -11.13 -6.77 7.29
C GLY A 364 -12.35 -5.92 6.95
N ALA A 365 -12.47 -4.77 7.60
CA ALA A 365 -13.66 -3.91 7.49
C ALA A 365 -13.50 -2.71 6.56
N ALA A 366 -12.32 -2.12 6.47
CA ALA A 366 -11.99 -1.00 5.59
C ALA A 366 -10.47 -0.84 5.47
N TRP A 367 -10.01 0.01 4.56
CA TRP A 367 -8.60 0.31 4.32
C TRP A 367 -7.73 0.64 5.55
N PRO A 368 -8.21 1.21 6.69
CA PRO A 368 -7.36 1.38 7.87
C PRO A 368 -6.81 0.06 8.42
N GLY A 369 -7.48 -1.06 8.14
CA GLY A 369 -7.12 -2.38 8.66
C GLY A 369 -6.09 -3.14 7.82
N HIS A 370 -5.54 -2.56 6.75
CA HIS A 370 -4.51 -3.25 5.95
C HIS A 370 -3.35 -3.84 6.75
N PRO A 371 -2.80 -3.18 7.80
CA PRO A 371 -1.74 -3.78 8.59
C PRO A 371 -2.12 -5.13 9.22
N GLU A 372 -3.30 -5.23 9.85
CA GLU A 372 -3.80 -6.49 10.40
C GLU A 372 -4.23 -7.48 9.31
N PHE A 373 -4.85 -6.98 8.23
CA PHE A 373 -5.30 -7.80 7.10
C PHE A 373 -4.14 -8.55 6.45
N ILE A 374 -3.06 -7.83 6.12
CA ILE A 374 -1.87 -8.38 5.48
C ILE A 374 -1.12 -9.29 6.46
N SER A 375 -0.92 -8.87 7.72
CA SER A 375 -0.20 -9.68 8.71
C SER A 375 -0.91 -11.00 9.05
N GLN A 376 -2.25 -11.01 9.11
CA GLN A 376 -3.02 -12.24 9.31
C GLN A 376 -2.95 -13.17 8.09
N LEU A 377 -3.00 -12.62 6.87
CA LEU A 377 -2.79 -13.42 5.65
C LEU A 377 -1.36 -13.99 5.59
N MET A 378 -0.34 -13.19 5.94
CA MET A 378 1.05 -13.66 6.07
C MET A 378 1.14 -14.83 7.04
N ALA A 379 0.46 -14.76 8.19
CA ALA A 379 0.45 -15.83 9.17
C ALA A 379 -0.13 -17.14 8.60
N LEU A 380 -1.24 -17.08 7.86
CA LEU A 380 -1.82 -18.25 7.18
C LEU A 380 -0.92 -18.82 6.08
N LEU A 381 -0.15 -17.97 5.40
CA LEU A 381 0.80 -18.36 4.36
C LEU A 381 2.17 -18.80 4.90
N GLY A 382 2.40 -18.68 6.21
CA GLY A 382 3.69 -18.95 6.84
C GLY A 382 4.80 -17.97 6.43
N ILE A 383 4.44 -16.76 6.03
CA ILE A 383 5.37 -15.68 5.69
C ILE A 383 5.77 -14.94 6.97
N LYS A 384 7.06 -14.66 7.13
CA LYS A 384 7.58 -13.93 8.29
C LYS A 384 8.63 -12.92 7.88
N VAL A 385 8.58 -11.74 8.50
CA VAL A 385 9.66 -10.75 8.49
C VAL A 385 10.34 -10.79 9.86
N SER A 386 11.66 -10.88 9.89
CA SER A 386 12.47 -10.90 11.12
C SER A 386 13.57 -9.84 11.05
N PHE A 387 13.77 -9.11 12.14
CA PHE A 387 14.75 -8.02 12.30
C PHE A 387 15.77 -8.32 13.38
#